data_AF-A0A350P1H8-F1
#
_entry.id   AF-A0A350P1H8-F1
#
_cell.length_a   1.000
_cell.length_b   1.000
_cell.length_c   1.000
_cell.angle_alpha   90.00
_cell.angle_beta   90.00
_cell.angle_gamma   90.00
#
_symmetry.space_group_name_H-M   'P 1'
#
loop_
_entity.id
_entity.type
_entity.pdbx_description
1 polymer ?
#
loop_
_entity_poly.entity_id
_entity_poly.type
_entity_poly.pdbx_seq_one_letter_code
_entity_poly.pdbx_strand_id
1 'polypeptide(L)'
;REAAAQGFSNATELADYLVGKGVPFRTGHDIAGRVVLQAIDKGCAIEDLPLSDLQAISDKIEDDVYPVLQLEYGVNQRNILGGTSKETVTKALYQELENLDKQG
;
A
#
# COMPACT_ATOMS: atom_id res chain seq x y z
N ARG A 1 1.03 14.62 -4.88
CA ARG A 1 0.53 13.22 -4.95
C ARG A 1 1.33 12.36 -5.94
N GLU A 2 2.35 12.90 -6.65
CA GLU A 2 3.04 12.17 -7.72
C GLU A 2 4.24 11.31 -7.27
N ALA A 3 4.92 11.66 -6.17
CA ALA A 3 6.14 10.95 -5.76
C ALA A 3 5.90 9.51 -5.25
N ALA A 4 4.70 9.17 -4.79
CA ALA A 4 4.37 7.84 -4.29
C ALA A 4 4.01 6.83 -5.41
N ALA A 5 3.46 7.33 -6.53
CA ALA A 5 3.07 6.50 -7.67
C ALA A 5 4.28 6.04 -8.51
N GLN A 6 5.35 6.84 -8.56
CA GLN A 6 6.59 6.48 -9.26
C GLN A 6 7.51 5.55 -8.45
N GLY A 7 7.22 5.36 -7.16
CA GLY A 7 8.10 4.65 -6.23
C GLY A 7 7.87 3.13 -6.15
N PHE A 8 6.99 2.55 -6.98
CA PHE A 8 6.56 1.15 -6.88
C PHE A 8 6.23 0.74 -5.43
N SER A 9 5.75 1.70 -4.62
CA SER A 9 5.55 1.46 -3.19
C SER A 9 4.54 0.35 -2.98
N ASN A 10 3.54 0.26 -3.88
CA ASN A 10 2.53 -0.80 -3.99
C ASN A 10 3.04 -2.20 -4.33
N ALA A 11 4.34 -2.36 -4.66
CA ALA A 11 4.93 -3.69 -4.86
C ALA A 11 4.98 -4.51 -3.56
N THR A 12 5.09 -3.84 -2.41
CA THR A 12 5.09 -4.52 -1.10
C THR A 12 3.71 -5.08 -0.81
N GLU A 13 2.68 -4.29 -1.06
CA GLU A 13 1.27 -4.62 -0.88
C GLU A 13 0.87 -5.76 -1.82
N LEU A 14 1.41 -5.81 -3.04
CA LEU A 14 1.26 -6.94 -3.95
C LEU A 14 1.87 -8.23 -3.39
N ALA A 15 3.06 -8.15 -2.78
CA ALA A 15 3.69 -9.31 -2.14
C ALA A 15 2.86 -9.79 -0.94
N ASP A 16 2.37 -8.88 -0.11
CA ASP A 16 1.52 -9.19 1.05
C ASP A 16 0.17 -9.79 0.63
N TYR A 17 -0.42 -9.30 -0.46
CA TYR A 17 -1.63 -9.86 -1.07
C TYR A 17 -1.43 -11.34 -1.48
N LEU A 18 -0.30 -11.65 -2.13
CA LEU A 18 0.03 -13.02 -2.52
C LEU A 18 0.24 -13.91 -1.30
N VAL A 19 0.86 -13.38 -0.25
CA VAL A 19 1.02 -14.08 1.04
C VAL A 19 -0.34 -14.37 1.68
N GLY A 20 -1.27 -13.41 1.64
CA GLY A 20 -2.65 -13.59 2.08
C GLY A 20 -3.40 -14.70 1.31
N LYS A 21 -3.03 -14.93 0.05
CA LYS A 21 -3.54 -16.03 -0.79
C LYS A 21 -2.79 -17.36 -0.61
N GLY A 22 -1.87 -17.45 0.36
CA GLY A 22 -1.13 -18.68 0.70
C GLY A 22 0.16 -18.88 -0.08
N VAL A 23 0.63 -17.87 -0.83
CA VAL A 23 1.94 -17.91 -1.50
C VAL A 23 3.04 -17.66 -0.46
N PRO A 24 4.13 -18.45 -0.41
CA PRO A 24 5.24 -18.18 0.50
C PRO A 24 5.84 -16.78 0.27
N PHE A 25 6.20 -16.05 1.33
CA PHE A 25 6.69 -14.67 1.24
C PHE A 25 7.82 -14.48 0.22
N ARG A 26 8.80 -15.39 0.19
CA ARG A 26 9.88 -15.35 -0.81
C ARG A 26 9.35 -15.38 -2.25
N THR A 27 8.41 -16.29 -2.52
CA THR A 27 7.78 -16.42 -3.83
C THR A 27 6.89 -15.22 -4.15
N GLY A 28 6.15 -14.70 -3.17
CA GLY A 28 5.35 -13.48 -3.31
C GLY A 28 6.21 -12.27 -3.67
N HIS A 29 7.37 -12.12 -3.01
CA HIS A 29 8.34 -11.07 -3.30
C HIS A 29 8.95 -11.22 -4.70
N ASP A 30 9.33 -12.43 -5.11
CA ASP A 30 9.85 -12.70 -6.45
C ASP A 30 8.80 -12.37 -7.54
N ILE A 31 7.52 -12.73 -7.32
CA ILE A 31 6.42 -12.39 -8.22
C ILE A 31 6.22 -10.87 -8.30
N ALA A 32 6.18 -10.18 -7.16
CA ALA A 32 6.02 -8.73 -7.12
C ALA A 32 7.17 -8.01 -7.86
N GLY A 33 8.41 -8.49 -7.71
CA GLY A 33 9.56 -7.96 -8.46
C GLY A 33 9.43 -8.14 -9.98
N ARG A 34 8.88 -9.27 -10.43
CA ARG A 34 8.59 -9.50 -11.87
C ARG A 34 7.51 -8.57 -12.40
N VAL A 35 6.48 -8.30 -11.60
CA VAL A 35 5.40 -7.36 -11.96
C VAL A 35 5.95 -5.93 -12.07
N VAL A 36 6.76 -5.49 -11.10
CA VAL A 36 7.48 -4.20 -11.16
C VAL A 36 8.30 -4.09 -12.43
N LEU A 37 9.09 -5.12 -12.75
CA LEU A 37 9.93 -5.12 -13.94
C LEU A 37 9.11 -4.99 -15.23
N GLN A 38 7.95 -5.67 -15.31
CA GLN A 38 7.06 -5.58 -16.46
C GLN A 38 6.41 -4.18 -16.57
N ALA A 39 6.03 -3.57 -15.45
CA ALA A 39 5.51 -2.20 -15.42
C ALA A 39 6.57 -1.19 -15.91
N ILE A 40 7.83 -1.35 -15.47
CA ILE A 40 8.97 -0.55 -15.93
C ILE A 40 9.18 -0.71 -17.45
N ASP A 41 9.19 -1.95 -17.95
CA ASP A 41 9.39 -2.26 -19.37
C ASP A 41 8.29 -1.64 -20.25
N LYS A 42 7.05 -1.61 -19.75
CA LYS A 42 5.90 -0.98 -20.44
C LYS A 42 5.79 0.52 -20.20
N GLY A 43 6.57 1.09 -19.28
CA GLY A 43 6.52 2.51 -18.93
C GLY A 43 5.21 2.93 -18.26
N CYS A 44 4.54 2.02 -17.56
CA CYS A 44 3.28 2.27 -16.84
C CYS A 44 3.40 1.93 -15.35
N ALA A 45 2.39 2.29 -14.54
CA ALA A 45 2.33 1.88 -13.15
C ALA A 45 1.86 0.41 -13.02
N ILE A 46 2.01 -0.19 -11.84
CA ILE A 46 1.59 -1.58 -11.60
C ILE A 46 0.07 -1.70 -11.67
N GLU A 47 -0.64 -0.71 -11.14
CA GLU A 47 -2.10 -0.60 -11.19
C GLU A 47 -2.67 -0.41 -12.61
N ASP A 48 -1.83 0.02 -13.56
CA ASP A 48 -2.21 0.19 -14.96
C ASP A 48 -1.99 -1.09 -15.79
N LEU A 49 -1.33 -2.11 -15.23
CA LEU A 49 -1.15 -3.39 -15.92
C LEU A 49 -2.50 -4.12 -16.04
N PRO A 50 -2.85 -4.64 -17.23
CA PRO A 50 -4.07 -5.42 -17.39
C PRO A 50 -3.96 -6.74 -16.63
N LEU A 51 -5.10 -7.23 -16.13
CA LEU A 51 -5.15 -8.43 -15.29
C LEU A 51 -4.53 -9.64 -15.98
N SER A 52 -4.67 -9.73 -17.30
CA SER A 52 -4.04 -10.77 -18.13
C SER A 52 -2.51 -10.80 -18.02
N ASP A 53 -1.86 -9.63 -17.91
CA ASP A 53 -0.42 -9.55 -17.77
C ASP A 53 0.02 -9.97 -16.37
N LEU A 54 -0.72 -9.55 -15.35
CA LEU A 54 -0.49 -9.96 -13.97
C LEU A 54 -0.68 -11.49 -13.81
N GLN A 55 -1.74 -12.04 -14.41
CA GLN A 55 -2.04 -13.47 -14.43
C GLN A 55 -1.00 -14.30 -15.20
N ALA A 56 -0.36 -13.71 -16.22
CA ALA A 56 0.75 -14.36 -16.91
C ALA A 56 1.98 -14.55 -16.00
N ILE A 57 2.11 -13.76 -14.92
CA ILE A 57 3.17 -13.91 -13.92
C ILE A 57 2.72 -14.88 -12.82
N SER A 58 1.49 -14.79 -12.34
CA SER A 58 0.94 -15.64 -11.29
C SER A 58 -0.57 -15.84 -11.43
N ASP A 59 -1.00 -17.10 -11.46
CA ASP A 59 -2.41 -17.51 -11.51
C ASP A 59 -3.20 -17.15 -10.25
N LYS A 60 -2.50 -16.76 -9.17
CA LYS A 60 -3.11 -16.31 -7.92
C LYS A 60 -3.55 -14.86 -7.95
N ILE A 61 -3.14 -14.09 -8.95
CA ILE A 61 -3.54 -12.69 -9.10
C ILE A 61 -4.91 -12.65 -9.78
N GLU A 62 -5.86 -12.00 -9.13
CA GLU A 62 -7.23 -11.83 -9.60
C GLU A 62 -7.61 -10.35 -9.57
N ASP A 63 -8.82 -10.01 -10.01
CA ASP A 63 -9.32 -8.63 -10.10
C ASP A 63 -9.33 -7.88 -8.74
N ASP A 64 -9.35 -8.64 -7.64
CA ASP A 64 -9.23 -8.15 -6.27
C ASP A 64 -7.86 -7.54 -5.92
N VAL A 65 -6.88 -7.62 -6.84
CA VAL A 65 -5.56 -7.00 -6.67
C VAL A 65 -5.59 -5.48 -6.83
N TYR A 66 -6.44 -4.94 -7.70
CA TYR A 66 -6.46 -3.51 -8.00
C TYR A 66 -6.82 -2.63 -6.79
N PRO A 67 -7.81 -3.00 -5.95
CA PRO A 67 -8.06 -2.31 -4.70
C PRO A 67 -6.84 -2.25 -3.78
N VAL A 68 -6.01 -3.30 -3.75
CA VAL A 68 -4.78 -3.35 -2.93
C VAL A 68 -3.69 -2.43 -3.49
N LEU A 69 -3.61 -2.32 -4.82
CA LEU A 69 -2.63 -1.48 -5.52
C LEU A 69 -2.99 0.02 -5.50
N GLN A 70 -4.26 0.37 -5.25
CA GLN A 70 -4.69 1.76 -5.12
C GLN A 70 -4.22 2.37 -3.79
N LEU A 71 -3.52 3.50 -3.89
CA LEU A 71 -2.88 4.24 -2.80
C LEU A 71 -3.78 4.54 -1.58
N GLU A 72 -5.11 4.50 -1.74
CA GLU A 72 -6.08 4.74 -0.67
C GLU A 72 -6.30 3.54 0.27
N TYR A 73 -5.91 2.32 -0.13
CA TYR A 73 -6.06 1.13 0.71
C TYR A 73 -5.05 1.09 1.86
N GLY A 74 -3.81 1.55 1.63
CA GLY A 74 -2.78 1.65 2.67
C GLY A 74 -3.12 2.63 3.80
N VAL A 75 -3.94 3.65 3.52
CA VAL A 75 -4.41 4.60 4.55
C VAL A 75 -5.50 3.97 5.44
N ASN A 76 -6.33 3.09 4.89
CA ASN A 76 -7.39 2.41 5.65
C ASN A 76 -6.91 1.14 6.38
N GLN A 77 -5.92 0.41 5.84
CA GLN A 77 -5.32 -0.75 6.54
C GLN A 77 -4.39 -0.33 7.69
N ARG A 78 -3.75 0.85 7.62
CA ARG A 78 -2.96 1.41 8.74
C ARG A 78 -3.80 2.00 9.88
N ASN A 79 -5.13 1.94 9.77
CA ASN A 79 -6.05 2.33 10.83
C ASN A 79 -6.29 1.21 11.86
N ILE A 80 -5.56 0.09 11.77
CA ILE A 80 -5.67 -1.02 12.71
C ILE A 80 -4.34 -1.15 13.48
N LEU A 81 -4.38 -0.75 14.75
CA LEU A 81 -3.36 -0.90 15.81
C LEU A 81 -1.99 -0.24 15.56
N GLY A 82 -1.90 1.06 15.86
CA GLY A 82 -0.64 1.78 16.15
C GLY A 82 -0.21 2.81 15.11
N GLY A 83 -0.94 2.96 14.00
CA GLY A 83 -0.69 3.99 12.99
C GLY A 83 -1.30 5.33 13.38
N THR A 84 -0.60 6.42 13.08
CA THR A 84 -1.04 7.82 13.22
C THR A 84 -2.27 8.12 12.35
N SER A 85 -3.43 7.66 12.79
CA SER A 85 -4.73 8.12 12.31
C SER A 85 -4.79 9.63 12.45
N LYS A 86 -5.37 10.31 11.45
CA LYS A 86 -5.57 11.77 11.45
C LYS A 86 -6.29 12.32 12.69
N GLU A 87 -6.87 11.47 13.54
CA GLU A 87 -7.43 11.85 14.85
C GLU A 87 -6.39 12.27 15.90
N THR A 88 -5.12 11.82 15.82
CA THR A 88 -4.14 12.14 16.88
C THR A 88 -3.59 13.56 16.77
N VAL A 89 -3.60 14.17 15.58
CA VAL A 89 -3.10 15.55 15.42
C VAL A 89 -4.04 16.56 16.08
N THR A 90 -5.34 16.29 16.11
CA THR A 90 -6.30 17.20 16.73
C THR A 90 -6.29 17.10 18.26
N LYS A 91 -5.97 15.94 18.86
CA LYS A 91 -5.90 15.79 20.33
C LYS A 91 -4.64 16.41 20.95
N ALA A 92 -3.50 16.40 20.25
CA ALA A 92 -2.27 16.99 20.77
C ALA A 92 -2.36 18.53 20.90
N LEU A 93 -3.14 19.19 20.02
CA LEU A 93 -3.37 20.63 20.08
C LEU A 93 -4.23 21.06 21.28
N TYR A 94 -5.19 20.22 21.69
CA TYR A 94 -6.07 20.56 22.82
C TYR A 94 -5.41 20.36 24.19
N GLN A 95 -4.46 19.42 24.34
CA GLN A 95 -3.76 19.25 25.62
C GLN A 95 -2.77 20.38 25.94
N GLU A 96 -2.15 21.00 24.93
CA GLU A 96 -1.22 22.11 25.17
C GLU A 96 -1.95 23.41 25.57
N LEU A 97 -3.14 23.65 25.00
CA LEU A 97 -4.00 24.78 25.40
C LEU A 97 -4.50 24.66 26.85
N GLU A 98 -4.81 23.45 27.31
CA GLU A 98 -5.30 23.21 28.67
C GLU A 98 -4.17 23.33 29.74
N ASN A 99 -2.91 23.15 29.34
CA ASN A 99 -1.75 23.33 30.21
C ASN A 99 -1.34 24.80 30.36
N LEU A 100 -1.56 25.64 29.34
CA LEU A 100 -1.32 27.08 29.41
C LEU A 100 -2.30 27.81 30.34
N ASP A 101 -3.53 27.30 30.48
CA ASP A 101 -4.57 27.89 31.34
C ASP A 101 -4.39 27.55 32.83
N LYS A 102 -3.56 26.56 33.17
CA LYS A 102 -3.26 26.14 34.56
C LYS A 102 -2.01 26.78 35.16
N GLN A 103 -1.26 27.56 34.38
CA GLN A 103 -0.08 28.32 34.84
C GLN A 103 -0.34 29.82 35.01
N GLY A 104 -1.61 30.26 34.95
CA GLY A 104 -2.06 31.60 35.33
C GLY A 104 -2.36 31.72 36.83
#